data_AF-A0AAD9ZNR5-F1
#
_entry.id   AF-A0AAD9ZNR5-F1
#
_cell.length_a   1.000
_cell.length_b   1.000
_cell.length_c   1.000
_cell.angle_alpha   90.00
_cell.angle_beta   90.00
_cell.angle_gamma   90.00
#
_symmetry.space_group_name_H-M   'P 1'
#
loop_
_entity.id
_entity.type
_entity.pdbx_description
1 polymer ?
#
loop_
_entity_poly.entity_id
_entity_poly.type
_entity_poly.pdbx_seq_one_letter_code
_entity_poly.pdbx_strand_id
1 'polypeptide(L)'
;MSHKVYLNPGRFYLIPEQEKYKETVKGVFVKGPTYLVISDELEIMPASVKSSLLFFSKLGVMDGTTTEERNLNIGVGEVLTFLKCSLVSKTPLTETLLKHNPIP
;
A
#
# COMPACT_ATOMS: atom_id res chain seq x y z
N MET A 1 20.76 -8.49 -22.59
CA MET A 1 19.58 -8.07 -23.38
C MET A 1 18.68 -9.28 -23.56
N SER A 2 17.42 -9.13 -23.16
CA SER A 2 16.22 -9.71 -23.74
C SER A 2 15.29 -10.20 -22.64
N HIS A 3 14.16 -9.53 -22.44
CA HIS A 3 12.91 -10.19 -22.05
C HIS A 3 11.73 -9.38 -22.60
N LYS A 4 10.93 -10.01 -23.46
CA LYS A 4 9.55 -9.65 -23.75
C LYS A 4 8.70 -10.88 -23.52
N VAL A 5 7.58 -10.79 -22.82
CA VAL A 5 6.35 -11.52 -23.17
C VAL A 5 5.10 -10.73 -22.73
N TYR A 6 4.10 -10.77 -23.60
CA TYR A 6 2.81 -10.08 -23.56
C TYR A 6 1.68 -10.93 -22.94
N LEU A 7 0.49 -10.34 -22.90
CA LEU A 7 -0.66 -10.66 -22.05
C LEU A 7 -1.66 -11.64 -22.70
N ASN A 8 -2.34 -12.41 -21.85
CA ASN A 8 -3.54 -13.18 -22.16
C ASN A 8 -4.63 -12.78 -21.12
N PRO A 9 -5.92 -12.70 -21.49
CA PRO A 9 -6.94 -12.16 -20.61
C PRO A 9 -7.20 -13.14 -19.46
N GLY A 10 -6.91 -12.68 -18.23
CA GLY A 10 -7.09 -13.46 -16.99
C GLY A 10 -5.83 -13.66 -16.15
N ARG A 11 -4.64 -13.18 -16.55
CA ARG A 11 -3.42 -13.24 -15.71
C ARG A 11 -2.60 -11.95 -15.73
N PHE A 12 -2.05 -11.64 -14.56
CA PHE A 12 -1.43 -10.40 -14.12
C PHE A 12 -0.25 -9.90 -14.97
N TYR A 13 -0.15 -8.57 -15.09
CA TYR A 13 0.87 -7.85 -15.84
C TYR A 13 2.21 -7.84 -15.08
N LEU A 14 3.33 -7.93 -15.80
CA LEU A 14 4.67 -7.63 -15.28
C LEU A 14 4.87 -6.12 -15.23
N ILE A 15 5.18 -5.60 -14.03
CA ILE A 15 5.64 -4.23 -13.81
C ILE A 15 7.03 -4.10 -14.46
N PRO A 16 7.33 -3.01 -15.18
CA PRO A 16 8.63 -2.82 -15.84
C PRO A 16 9.78 -2.94 -14.84
N GLU A 17 10.85 -3.59 -15.29
CA GLU A 17 12.14 -3.66 -14.60
C GLU A 17 12.59 -2.24 -14.26
N GLN A 18 12.52 -1.88 -12.97
CA GLN A 18 13.01 -0.60 -12.48
C GLN A 18 14.52 -0.62 -12.65
N GLU A 19 15.04 0.27 -13.49
CA GLU A 19 16.47 0.49 -13.64
C GLU A 19 17.09 0.69 -12.26
N LYS A 20 18.20 -0.03 -12.04
CA LYS A 20 18.99 0.00 -10.81
C LYS A 20 19.46 1.43 -10.53
N TYR A 21 18.71 2.15 -9.71
CA TYR A 21 19.07 3.51 -9.31
C TYR A 21 20.25 3.45 -8.33
N LYS A 22 21.36 4.11 -8.69
CA LYS A 22 22.47 4.36 -7.76
C LYS A 22 21.98 5.33 -6.69
N GLU A 23 21.80 4.79 -5.50
CA GLU A 23 21.30 5.52 -4.34
C GLU A 23 22.38 6.42 -3.75
N THR A 24 22.13 7.73 -3.78
CA THR A 24 22.64 8.69 -2.79
C THR A 24 21.56 9.75 -2.58
N VAL A 25 20.48 9.40 -1.90
CA VAL A 25 19.44 10.37 -1.51
C VAL A 25 19.41 10.46 0.02
N LYS A 26 20.13 11.44 0.56
CA LYS A 26 20.01 11.87 1.97
C LYS A 26 18.72 12.70 2.16
N GLY A 27 17.55 12.10 1.95
CA GLY A 27 16.27 12.80 2.07
C GLY A 27 15.15 11.90 2.61
N VAL A 28 14.22 12.49 3.36
CA VAL A 28 13.07 11.80 3.98
C VAL A 28 11.85 11.77 3.04
N PHE A 29 11.94 12.42 1.88
CA PHE A 29 10.84 12.56 0.92
C PHE A 29 11.07 11.70 -0.31
N VAL A 30 10.00 11.08 -0.80
CA VAL A 30 10.02 10.28 -2.03
C VAL A 30 9.95 11.20 -3.26
N LYS A 31 10.75 10.91 -4.29
CA LYS A 31 10.79 11.71 -5.53
C LYS A 31 9.92 11.04 -6.61
N GLY A 32 8.92 11.75 -7.10
CA GLY A 32 8.05 11.31 -8.21
C GLY A 32 6.79 10.55 -7.78
N PRO A 33 5.89 10.24 -8.72
CA PRO A 33 4.71 9.42 -8.45
C PRO A 33 5.18 8.02 -8.03
N THR A 34 4.88 7.67 -6.78
CA THR A 34 5.28 6.39 -6.18
C THR A 34 4.06 5.75 -5.54
N TYR A 35 4.07 4.43 -5.48
CA TYR A 35 3.09 3.66 -4.74
C TYR A 35 3.74 3.19 -3.44
N LEU A 36 3.04 3.41 -2.34
CA LEU A 36 3.49 3.04 -1.01
C LEU A 36 2.47 2.12 -0.35
N VAL A 37 2.97 1.22 0.48
CA VAL A 37 2.16 0.48 1.45
C VAL A 37 2.39 1.14 2.80
N ILE A 38 1.30 1.41 3.52
CA ILE A 38 1.34 1.99 4.86
C ILE A 38 0.58 1.03 5.78
N SER A 39 1.23 0.54 6.84
CA SER A 39 0.57 -0.32 7.84
C SER A 39 -0.22 0.49 8.85
N ASP A 40 -1.01 -0.18 9.71
CA ASP A 40 -1.73 0.48 10.80
C ASP A 40 -0.77 1.17 11.77
N GLU A 41 0.40 0.59 12.00
CA GLU A 41 1.51 1.16 12.79
C GLU A 41 2.23 2.33 12.08
N LEU A 42 1.75 2.72 10.90
CA LEU A 42 2.29 3.78 10.05
C LEU A 42 3.69 3.49 9.51
N GLU A 43 4.07 2.22 9.43
CA GLU A 43 5.29 1.80 8.74
C GLU A 43 5.12 1.95 7.23
N ILE A 44 6.09 2.62 6.59
CA ILE A 44 6.08 2.85 5.14
C ILE A 44 6.92 1.79 4.44
N MET A 45 6.36 1.17 3.42
CA MET A 45 7.01 0.17 2.58
C MET A 45 6.89 0.54 1.09
N PRO A 46 7.88 0.21 0.26
CA PRO A 46 7.72 0.30 -1.19
C PRO A 46 6.61 -0.64 -1.66
N ALA A 47 5.67 -0.14 -2.46
CA ALA A 47 4.67 -1.01 -3.07
C ALA A 47 5.32 -1.86 -4.18
N SER A 48 5.59 -3.12 -3.84
CA SER A 48 6.08 -4.12 -4.77
C SER A 48 5.44 -5.47 -4.43
N VAL A 49 5.29 -6.35 -5.42
CA VAL A 49 4.71 -7.69 -5.20
C VAL A 49 5.43 -8.42 -4.06
N LYS A 50 6.76 -8.35 -4.03
CA LYS A 50 7.56 -8.98 -2.96
C LYS A 50 7.30 -8.35 -1.59
N SER A 51 7.30 -7.02 -1.50
CA SER A 51 7.03 -6.31 -0.25
C SER A 51 5.64 -6.65 0.29
N SER A 52 4.63 -6.63 -0.58
CA SER A 52 3.24 -6.91 -0.23
C SER A 52 3.05 -8.36 0.23
N LEU A 53 3.60 -9.34 -0.48
CA LEU A 53 3.52 -10.75 -0.05
C LEU A 53 4.20 -11.00 1.30
N LEU A 54 5.37 -10.39 1.53
CA LEU A 54 6.04 -10.48 2.83
C LEU A 54 5.21 -9.82 3.94
N PHE A 55 4.60 -8.66 3.65
CA PHE A 55 3.71 -7.98 4.58
C PHE A 55 2.50 -8.84 4.94
N PHE A 56 1.80 -9.42 3.95
CA PHE A 56 0.70 -10.34 4.20
C PHE A 56 1.11 -11.57 5.01
N SER A 57 2.28 -12.16 4.73
CA SER A 57 2.78 -13.28 5.55
C SER A 57 3.03 -12.90 7.00
N LYS A 58 3.51 -11.67 7.27
CA LYS A 58 3.71 -11.16 8.64
C LYS A 58 2.39 -10.99 9.37
N LEU A 59 1.33 -10.62 8.65
CA LEU A 59 -0.02 -10.54 9.17
C LEU A 59 -0.71 -11.91 9.29
N GLY A 60 -0.03 -13.01 8.93
CA GLY A 60 -0.60 -14.36 8.96
C GLY A 60 -1.58 -14.66 7.81
N VAL A 61 -1.63 -13.79 6.80
CA VAL A 61 -2.48 -13.99 5.61
C VAL A 61 -1.75 -14.90 4.62
N MET A 62 -2.18 -16.16 4.57
CA MET A 62 -1.66 -17.16 3.62
C MET A 62 -2.60 -17.41 2.43
N ASP A 63 -3.88 -17.12 2.58
CA ASP A 63 -4.91 -17.29 1.55
C ASP A 63 -5.46 -15.93 1.12
N GLY A 64 -5.17 -15.56 -0.14
CA GLY A 64 -5.60 -14.30 -0.72
C GLY A 64 -7.12 -14.17 -0.89
N THR A 65 -7.89 -15.25 -0.76
CA THR A 65 -9.37 -15.19 -0.82
C THR A 65 -9.99 -14.58 0.44
N THR A 66 -9.22 -14.49 1.53
CA THR A 66 -9.66 -13.93 2.82
C THR A 66 -9.49 -12.40 2.90
N THR A 67 -8.85 -11.80 1.91
CA THR A 67 -8.55 -10.36 1.86
C THR A 67 -9.29 -9.70 0.70
N GLU A 68 -9.76 -8.48 0.91
CA GLU A 68 -10.40 -7.67 -0.12
C GLU A 68 -9.64 -6.36 -0.36
N GLU A 69 -9.69 -5.86 -1.59
CA GLU A 69 -9.18 -4.55 -1.96
C GLU A 69 -10.32 -3.53 -1.91
N ARG A 70 -10.12 -2.42 -1.18
CA ARG A 70 -11.08 -1.32 -1.12
C ARG A 70 -10.46 -0.05 -1.67
N ASN A 71 -11.19 0.61 -2.57
CA ASN A 71 -10.84 1.95 -3.05
C ASN A 71 -11.60 2.98 -2.21
N LEU A 72 -10.85 3.88 -1.56
CA LEU A 72 -11.39 4.92 -0.69
C LEU A 72 -11.14 6.29 -1.31
N ASN A 73 -12.15 7.15 -1.31
CA ASN A 73 -11.99 8.55 -1.70
C ASN A 73 -11.70 9.37 -0.44
N ILE A 74 -10.44 9.79 -0.26
CA ILE A 74 -9.99 10.46 0.96
C ILE A 74 -9.89 11.97 0.69
N GLY A 75 -10.77 12.74 1.33
CA GLY A 75 -10.77 14.19 1.38
C GLY A 75 -10.09 14.76 2.62
N VAL A 76 -10.07 16.10 2.70
CA VAL A 76 -9.39 16.84 3.78
C VAL A 76 -9.93 16.48 5.17
N GLY A 77 -11.23 16.25 5.29
CA GLY A 77 -11.87 15.88 6.56
C GLY A 77 -11.39 14.52 7.10
N GLU A 78 -11.28 13.52 6.21
CA GLU A 78 -10.76 12.20 6.56
C GLU A 78 -9.28 12.26 6.89
N VAL A 79 -8.47 13.01 6.13
CA VAL A 79 -7.05 13.22 6.44
C VAL A 79 -6.86 13.86 7.81
N LEU A 80 -7.64 14.90 8.13
CA LEU A 80 -7.53 15.57 9.43
C LEU A 80 -7.96 14.65 10.58
N THR A 81 -8.98 13.82 10.36
CA THR A 81 -9.45 12.82 11.33
C THR A 81 -8.40 11.73 11.55
N PHE A 82 -7.82 11.22 10.47
CA PHE A 82 -6.70 10.29 10.48
C PHE A 82 -5.49 10.88 11.24
N LEU A 83 -5.10 12.12 10.95
CA LEU A 83 -3.98 12.78 11.61
C LEU A 83 -4.21 12.97 13.12
N LYS A 84 -5.44 13.26 13.54
CA LYS A 84 -5.77 13.31 14.97
C LYS A 84 -5.67 11.92 15.61
N CYS A 85 -6.17 10.90 14.92
CA CYS A 85 -6.16 9.53 15.40
C CYS A 85 -4.74 8.94 15.50
N SER A 86 -3.85 9.27 14.56
CA SER A 86 -2.46 8.78 14.54
C SER A 86 -1.62 9.21 15.74
N LEU A 87 -2.00 10.31 16.41
CA LEU A 87 -1.30 10.81 17.59
C LEU A 87 -1.61 10.02 18.86
N VAL A 88 -2.68 9.21 18.86
CA VAL A 88 -3.22 8.57 20.07
C VAL A 88 -3.54 7.08 19.90
N SER A 89 -3.82 6.61 18.68
CA SER A 89 -4.17 5.21 18.41
C SER A 89 -2.98 4.41 17.88
N LYS A 90 -3.02 3.10 18.13
CA LYS A 90 -2.10 2.11 17.55
C LYS A 90 -2.57 1.57 16.20
N THR A 91 -3.84 1.76 15.85
CA THR A 91 -4.46 1.27 14.61
C THR A 91 -5.25 2.39 13.89
N PRO A 92 -4.62 3.54 13.61
CA PRO A 92 -5.28 4.72 13.07
C PRO A 92 -5.91 4.53 11.68
N LEU A 93 -5.35 3.71 10.79
CA LEU A 93 -5.94 3.51 9.45
C LEU A 93 -7.24 2.72 9.57
N THR A 94 -7.23 1.61 10.31
CA THR A 94 -8.44 0.83 10.57
C THR A 94 -9.50 1.67 11.28
N GLU A 95 -9.11 2.42 12.31
CA GLU A 95 -10.04 3.24 13.08
C GLU A 95 -10.61 4.45 12.35
N THR A 96 -10.04 4.90 11.25
CA THR A 96 -10.52 6.10 10.56
C THR A 96 -11.03 5.81 9.16
N LEU A 97 -10.34 4.94 8.43
CA LEU A 97 -10.64 4.65 7.02
C LEU A 97 -11.55 3.43 6.85
N LEU A 98 -11.60 2.52 7.84
CA LEU A 98 -12.43 1.30 7.80
C LEU A 98 -13.65 1.36 8.72
N LYS A 99 -13.83 2.42 9.52
CA LYS A 99 -15.04 2.56 10.35
C LYS A 99 -16.28 2.59 9.46
N HIS A 100 -17.16 1.63 9.71
CA HIS A 100 -18.40 1.42 8.99
C HIS A 100 -19.24 2.71 9.01
N ASN A 101 -19.56 3.27 7.84
CA ASN A 101 -20.85 3.94 7.73
C ASN A 101 -21.89 2.80 7.86
N PRO A 102 -22.75 2.78 8.89
CA PRO A 102 -23.94 1.95 8.78
C PRO A 102 -24.66 2.43 7.52
N ILE A 103 -24.79 1.54 6.54
CA ILE A 103 -25.69 1.77 5.41
C ILE A 103 -27.09 1.87 6.04
N PRO A 104 -27.85 2.96 5.82
CA PRO A 104 -29.22 3.08 6.30
C PRO A 104 -30.12 1.97 5.75
#